data_AF-A0A833LF29-F1
#
_entry.id   AF-A0A833LF29-F1
#
_cell.length_a   1.000
_cell.length_b   1.000
_cell.length_c   1.000
_cell.angle_alpha   90.00
_cell.angle_beta   90.00
_cell.angle_gamma   90.00
#
_symmetry.space_group_name_H-M   'P 1'
#
loop_
_entity.id
_entity.type
_entity.pdbx_description
1 polymer ?
#
loop_
_entity_poly.entity_id
_entity_poly.type
_entity_poly.pdbx_seq_one_letter_code
_entity_poly.pdbx_strand_id
1 'polypeptide(L)'
;FIVRDTLRDLVAAMNEMTGEALIDHDRLAAQIEARDREIDNPFSKDAQVVALRGARAYRGDRLIRTAKPHRILDPKHGPLIAVKLHILTRKTLGGLHTDLDGRVLDPAGEPIAGLYAAGEVAGFGGGGYHGYNALEGTFLGGCLFSGRNAGRHAAASL
;
A
#
# COMPACT_ATOMS: atom_id res chain seq x y z
N PHE A 1 -7.96 -6.06 16.30
CA PHE A 1 -6.60 -5.65 16.74
C PHE A 1 -6.52 -5.84 18.25
N ILE A 2 -5.32 -6.00 18.81
CA ILE A 2 -5.09 -6.19 20.25
C ILE A 2 -4.56 -4.89 20.82
N VAL A 3 -4.98 -4.56 22.04
CA VAL A 3 -4.46 -3.44 22.82
C VAL A 3 -4.06 -3.95 24.20
N ARG A 4 -2.85 -3.64 24.67
CA ARG A 4 -2.33 -4.01 26.00
C ARG A 4 -1.36 -2.96 26.52
N ASP A 5 -1.27 -2.83 27.84
CA ASP A 5 -0.38 -1.86 28.48
C ASP A 5 1.08 -2.34 28.52
N THR A 6 1.31 -3.65 28.46
CA THR A 6 2.65 -4.24 28.51
C THR A 6 2.97 -5.05 27.26
N LEU A 7 4.26 -5.11 26.91
CA LEU A 7 4.72 -5.90 25.76
C LEU A 7 4.47 -7.41 25.98
N ARG A 8 4.64 -7.89 27.21
CA ARG A 8 4.40 -9.29 27.59
C ARG A 8 2.95 -9.69 27.32
N ASP A 9 1.99 -8.90 27.79
CA ASP A 9 0.58 -9.19 27.58
C ASP A 9 0.19 -9.04 26.11
N LEU A 10 0.81 -8.09 25.39
CA LEU A 10 0.60 -7.91 23.96
C LEU A 10 1.03 -9.15 23.18
N VAL A 11 2.25 -9.65 23.43
CA VAL A 11 2.78 -10.84 22.76
C VAL A 11 1.97 -12.08 23.08
N ALA A 12 1.57 -12.26 24.35
CA ALA A 12 0.71 -13.37 24.75
C ALA A 12 -0.62 -13.35 23.98
N ALA A 13 -1.28 -12.19 23.92
CA ALA A 13 -2.53 -12.02 23.18
C ALA A 13 -2.36 -12.16 21.65
N MET A 14 -1.20 -11.78 21.10
CA MET A 14 -0.89 -11.98 19.67
C MET A 14 -0.78 -13.45 19.33
N ASN A 15 -0.10 -14.26 20.15
CA ASN A 15 0.02 -15.70 19.97
C ASN A 15 -1.31 -16.42 20.21
N GLU A 16 -2.10 -15.98 21.20
CA GLU A 16 -3.47 -16.49 21.44
C GLU A 16 -4.36 -16.27 20.21
N MET A 17 -4.29 -15.07 19.59
CA MET A 17 -5.05 -14.75 18.38
C MET A 17 -4.68 -15.65 17.19
N THR A 18 -3.44 -16.11 17.10
CA THR A 18 -3.00 -17.03 16.03
C THR A 18 -3.26 -18.48 16.36
N GLY A 19 -3.48 -18.84 17.64
CA GLY A 19 -3.51 -20.22 18.10
C GLY A 19 -2.13 -20.92 18.06
N GLU A 20 -1.08 -20.15 17.79
CA GLU A 20 0.29 -20.62 17.55
C GLU A 20 1.28 -19.66 18.22
N ALA A 21 2.34 -20.20 18.81
CA ALA A 21 3.41 -19.43 19.45
C ALA A 21 4.43 -18.91 18.43
N LEU A 22 3.99 -18.01 17.55
CA LEU A 22 4.80 -17.47 16.44
C LEU A 22 5.76 -16.35 16.87
N ILE A 23 5.45 -15.66 17.97
CA ILE A 23 6.17 -14.47 18.43
C ILE A 23 6.83 -14.77 19.77
N ASP A 24 8.15 -14.68 19.80
CA ASP A 24 8.94 -14.73 21.02
C ASP A 24 9.04 -13.34 21.67
N HIS A 25 8.73 -13.26 22.97
CA HIS A 25 8.69 -12.00 23.70
C HIS A 25 10.06 -11.33 23.75
N ASP A 26 11.09 -12.06 24.17
CA ASP A 26 12.40 -11.48 24.46
C ASP A 26 13.10 -11.03 23.18
N ARG A 27 12.94 -11.79 22.10
CA ARG A 27 13.37 -11.40 20.76
C ARG A 27 12.67 -10.13 20.29
N LEU A 28 11.34 -10.04 20.43
CA LEU A 28 10.60 -8.84 20.01
C LEU A 28 10.99 -7.63 20.88
N ALA A 29 11.15 -7.81 22.18
CA ALA A 29 11.60 -6.78 23.11
C ALA A 29 12.97 -6.23 22.69
N ALA A 30 13.94 -7.11 22.45
CA ALA A 30 15.28 -6.72 22.00
C ALA A 30 15.25 -5.93 20.68
N GLN A 31 14.38 -6.31 19.74
CA GLN A 31 14.20 -5.58 18.48
C GLN A 31 13.60 -4.19 18.68
N ILE A 32 12.55 -4.07 19.50
CA ILE A 32 11.91 -2.78 19.79
C ILE A 32 12.88 -1.87 20.55
N GLU A 33 13.59 -2.38 21.54
CA GLU A 33 14.59 -1.63 22.30
C GLU A 33 15.74 -1.13 21.43
N ALA A 34 16.21 -1.94 20.48
CA ALA A 34 17.21 -1.51 19.52
C ALA A 34 16.73 -0.32 18.69
N ARG A 35 15.50 -0.38 18.17
CA ARG A 35 14.87 0.73 17.43
C ARG A 35 14.61 1.94 18.32
N ASP A 36 14.23 1.75 19.57
CA ASP A 36 13.94 2.84 20.50
C ASP A 36 15.20 3.60 20.93
N ARG A 37 16.35 2.92 21.06
CA ARG A 37 17.65 3.61 21.27
C ARG A 37 17.99 4.56 20.14
N GLU A 38 17.58 4.23 18.92
CA GLU A 38 17.84 5.05 17.73
C GLU A 38 17.00 6.33 17.68
N ILE A 39 15.85 6.36 18.37
CA ILE A 39 14.98 7.55 18.43
C ILE A 39 15.68 8.72 19.09
N ASP A 40 16.42 8.47 20.16
CA ASP A 40 17.14 9.48 20.93
C ASP A 40 18.57 9.72 20.38
N ASN A 41 19.04 8.89 19.46
CA ASN A 41 20.35 9.06 18.81
C ASN A 41 20.26 10.07 17.65
N PRO A 42 20.83 11.29 17.77
CA PRO A 42 20.74 12.31 16.71
C PRO A 42 21.44 11.89 15.41
N PHE A 43 22.38 10.95 15.46
CA PHE A 43 23.16 10.47 14.32
C PHE A 43 22.71 9.10 13.80
N SER A 44 21.53 8.64 14.23
CA SER A 44 20.96 7.34 13.85
C SER A 44 21.07 7.03 12.36
N LYS A 45 21.41 5.77 12.06
CA LYS A 45 21.44 5.20 10.71
C LYS A 45 20.34 4.15 10.50
N ASP A 46 19.45 3.97 11.46
CA ASP A 46 18.27 3.14 11.28
C ASP A 46 17.39 3.72 10.18
N ALA A 47 17.09 2.92 9.16
CA ALA A 47 16.37 3.38 7.98
C ALA A 47 14.97 3.92 8.30
N GLN A 48 14.28 3.34 9.29
CA GLN A 48 12.94 3.78 9.69
C GLN A 48 13.01 5.13 10.41
N VAL A 49 13.96 5.29 11.34
CA VAL A 49 14.16 6.55 12.08
C VAL A 49 14.60 7.67 11.13
N VAL A 50 15.52 7.38 10.20
CA VAL A 50 15.95 8.34 9.16
C VAL A 50 14.77 8.76 8.29
N ALA A 51 13.93 7.83 7.84
CA ALA A 51 12.73 8.13 7.05
C ALA A 51 11.72 9.00 7.82
N LEU A 52 11.46 8.68 9.10
CA LEU A 52 10.58 9.47 9.97
C LEU A 52 11.09 10.91 10.15
N ARG A 53 12.39 11.07 10.38
CA ARG A 53 13.03 12.40 10.50
C ARG A 53 12.98 13.16 9.19
N GLY A 54 13.24 12.50 8.06
CA GLY A 54 13.12 13.08 6.72
C GLY A 54 11.71 13.58 6.43
N ALA A 55 10.69 12.75 6.69
CA ALA A 55 9.29 13.16 6.54
C ALA A 55 8.94 14.35 7.43
N ARG A 56 9.45 14.40 8.68
CA ARG A 56 9.22 15.54 9.57
C ARG A 56 10.05 16.79 9.24
N ALA A 57 11.13 16.68 8.45
CA ALA A 57 11.87 17.84 7.97
C ALA A 57 11.04 18.65 6.97
N TYR A 58 10.15 17.97 6.23
CA TYR A 58 9.19 18.63 5.36
C TYR A 58 8.01 19.22 6.15
N ARG A 59 7.76 20.52 5.98
CA ARG A 59 6.74 21.26 6.77
C ARG A 59 5.32 20.72 6.58
N GLY A 60 4.95 20.31 5.36
CA GLY A 60 3.61 19.80 5.06
C GLY A 60 3.35 18.48 5.81
N ASP A 61 4.27 17.53 5.66
CA ASP A 61 4.20 16.25 6.36
C ASP A 61 4.22 16.41 7.87
N ARG A 62 5.08 17.28 8.40
CA ARG A 62 5.18 17.53 9.85
C ARG A 62 3.87 18.01 10.47
N LEU A 63 3.08 18.80 9.74
CA LEU A 63 1.84 19.41 10.24
C LEU A 63 0.60 18.54 10.00
N ILE A 64 0.58 17.76 8.91
CA ILE A 64 -0.64 17.09 8.45
C ILE A 64 -0.58 15.58 8.64
N ARG A 65 0.58 14.95 8.45
CA ARG A 65 0.65 13.49 8.18
C ARG A 65 1.51 12.72 9.18
N THR A 66 2.60 13.30 9.65
CA THR A 66 3.65 12.55 10.38
C THR A 66 3.67 12.94 11.84
N ALA A 67 3.31 12.02 12.74
CA ALA A 67 3.36 12.22 14.19
C ALA A 67 4.80 12.47 14.69
N LYS A 68 4.96 13.07 15.88
CA LYS A 68 6.28 13.23 16.50
C LYS A 68 6.79 11.84 16.94
N PRO A 69 7.99 11.42 16.51
CA PRO A 69 8.52 10.12 16.91
C PRO A 69 8.77 10.09 18.41
N HIS A 70 8.49 8.93 19.00
CA HIS A 70 8.81 8.58 20.38
C HIS A 70 9.25 7.10 20.42
N ARG A 71 9.72 6.69 21.59
CA ARG A 71 10.01 5.28 21.88
C ARG A 71 8.69 4.50 21.96
N ILE A 72 8.64 3.33 21.34
CA ILE A 72 7.46 2.45 21.34
C ILE A 72 7.14 1.99 22.76
N LEU A 73 8.16 1.67 23.57
CA LEU A 73 7.99 1.18 24.95
C LEU A 73 7.96 2.29 26.01
N ASP A 74 7.81 3.57 25.63
CA ASP A 74 7.61 4.64 26.62
C ASP A 74 6.17 4.56 27.17
N PRO A 75 5.98 4.31 28.49
CA PRO A 75 4.65 4.20 29.09
C PRO A 75 3.78 5.44 28.91
N LYS A 76 4.38 6.63 28.72
CA LYS A 76 3.64 7.87 28.46
C LYS A 76 2.93 7.89 27.11
N HIS A 77 3.32 7.00 26.21
CA HIS A 77 2.79 6.87 24.86
C HIS A 77 2.02 5.55 24.63
N GLY A 78 1.73 4.81 25.70
CA GLY A 78 0.87 3.63 25.66
C GLY A 78 -0.62 3.97 25.48
N PRO A 79 -1.48 2.96 25.35
CA PRO A 79 -1.18 1.51 25.35
C PRO A 79 -0.53 1.03 24.04
N LEU A 80 0.06 -0.17 24.06
CA LEU A 80 0.59 -0.82 22.86
C LEU A 80 -0.54 -1.43 22.03
N ILE A 81 -0.39 -1.37 20.69
CA ILE A 81 -1.38 -1.87 19.74
C ILE A 81 -0.71 -2.86 18.78
N ALA A 82 -1.33 -4.03 18.59
CA ALA A 82 -0.94 -5.01 17.59
C ALA A 82 -2.08 -5.26 16.60
N VAL A 83 -1.75 -5.22 15.31
CA VAL A 83 -2.70 -5.47 14.22
C VAL A 83 -2.21 -6.67 13.41
N LYS A 84 -3.01 -7.73 13.35
CA LYS A 84 -2.77 -8.85 12.44
C LYS A 84 -3.08 -8.41 11.02
N LEU A 85 -2.06 -8.41 10.16
CA LEU A 85 -2.21 -8.08 8.75
C LEU A 85 -2.51 -9.36 7.95
N HIS A 86 -3.41 -9.24 6.99
CA HIS A 86 -3.74 -10.31 6.05
C HIS A 86 -3.34 -9.88 4.65
N ILE A 87 -2.84 -10.82 3.85
CA ILE A 87 -2.65 -10.59 2.42
C ILE A 87 -4.04 -10.57 1.79
N LEU A 88 -4.34 -9.48 1.08
CA LEU A 88 -5.60 -9.29 0.37
C LEU A 88 -5.30 -8.99 -1.10
N THR A 89 -5.94 -9.70 -2.01
CA THR A 89 -5.97 -9.31 -3.41
C THR A 89 -6.84 -8.06 -3.53
N ARG A 90 -6.27 -6.99 -4.12
CA ARG A 90 -6.95 -5.68 -4.19
C ARG A 90 -7.35 -5.26 -5.60
N LYS A 91 -6.62 -5.70 -6.63
CA LYS A 91 -6.80 -5.32 -8.04
C LYS A 91 -6.33 -6.44 -8.95
N THR A 92 -6.88 -6.51 -10.16
CA THR A 92 -6.36 -7.33 -11.26
C THR A 92 -5.72 -6.45 -12.32
N LEU A 93 -4.42 -6.66 -12.60
CA LEU A 93 -3.68 -5.88 -13.61
C LEU A 93 -3.88 -6.39 -15.04
N GLY A 94 -4.44 -7.59 -15.19
CA GLY A 94 -4.84 -8.12 -16.49
C GLY A 94 -6.15 -7.48 -16.99
N GLY A 95 -6.64 -7.96 -18.13
CA GLY A 95 -7.88 -7.48 -18.72
C GLY A 95 -7.95 -7.75 -20.21
N LEU A 96 -8.97 -7.18 -20.84
CA LEU A 96 -9.13 -7.15 -22.28
C LEU A 96 -8.00 -6.31 -22.89
N HIS A 97 -7.36 -6.86 -23.93
CA HIS A 97 -6.34 -6.13 -24.67
C HIS A 97 -7.03 -5.05 -25.50
N THR A 98 -6.54 -3.82 -25.42
CA THR A 98 -7.09 -2.69 -26.18
C THR A 98 -5.98 -1.91 -26.85
N ASP A 99 -6.32 -1.24 -27.94
CA ASP A 99 -5.49 -0.16 -28.47
C ASP A 99 -5.63 1.12 -27.63
N LEU A 100 -5.00 2.20 -28.11
CA LEU A 100 -5.03 3.50 -27.43
C LEU A 100 -6.43 4.13 -27.42
N ASP A 101 -7.29 3.77 -28.38
CA ASP A 101 -8.68 4.24 -28.49
C ASP A 101 -9.66 3.43 -27.63
N GLY A 102 -9.16 2.42 -26.90
CA GLY A 102 -9.96 1.59 -26.02
C GLY A 102 -10.80 0.55 -26.75
N ARG A 103 -10.56 0.32 -28.05
CA ARG A 103 -11.19 -0.76 -28.81
C ARG A 103 -10.59 -2.09 -28.37
N VAL A 104 -11.43 -3.08 -28.12
CA VAL A 104 -10.96 -4.42 -27.74
C VAL A 104 -10.36 -5.10 -28.97
N LEU A 105 -9.18 -5.68 -28.80
CA LEU A 105 -8.47 -6.40 -29.85
C LEU A 105 -8.69 -7.90 -29.75
N ASP A 106 -8.84 -8.55 -30.90
CA ASP A 106 -8.86 -10.00 -31.01
C ASP A 106 -7.44 -10.61 -30.90
N PRO A 107 -7.29 -11.94 -30.93
CA PRO A 107 -5.96 -12.57 -30.87
C PRO A 107 -5.02 -12.26 -32.04
N ALA A 108 -5.54 -11.76 -33.18
CA ALA A 108 -4.73 -11.30 -34.31
C ALA A 108 -4.28 -9.84 -34.13
N GLY A 109 -4.81 -9.14 -33.12
CA GLY A 109 -4.55 -7.72 -32.86
C GLY A 109 -5.53 -6.79 -33.58
N GLU A 110 -6.59 -7.32 -34.19
CA GLU A 110 -7.57 -6.54 -34.93
C GLU A 110 -8.71 -6.05 -34.02
N PRO A 111 -9.20 -4.81 -34.20
CA PRO A 111 -10.32 -4.30 -33.40
C PRO A 111 -11.62 -5.08 -33.63
N ILE A 112 -12.25 -5.51 -32.54
CA ILE A 112 -13.59 -6.08 -32.55
C ILE A 112 -14.61 -4.95 -32.67
N ALA A 113 -15.34 -4.93 -33.79
CA ALA A 113 -16.28 -3.85 -34.11
C ALA A 113 -17.32 -3.64 -32.99
N GLY A 114 -17.44 -2.39 -32.53
CA GLY A 114 -18.40 -1.99 -31.50
C GLY A 114 -18.04 -2.36 -30.07
N LEU A 115 -16.92 -3.06 -29.83
CA LEU A 115 -16.52 -3.49 -28.50
C LEU A 115 -15.38 -2.62 -27.94
N TYR A 116 -15.63 -2.04 -26.77
CA TYR A 116 -14.69 -1.17 -26.07
C TYR A 116 -14.49 -1.61 -24.62
N ALA A 117 -13.31 -1.31 -24.06
CA ALA A 117 -12.98 -1.58 -22.67
C ALA A 117 -12.13 -0.44 -22.08
N ALA A 118 -12.33 -0.15 -20.80
CA ALA A 118 -11.62 0.91 -20.08
C ALA A 118 -11.56 0.62 -18.57
N GLY A 119 -10.59 1.21 -17.88
CA GLY A 119 -10.38 0.97 -16.45
C GLY A 119 -9.93 -0.46 -16.13
N GLU A 120 -10.30 -0.98 -14.96
CA GLU A 120 -9.76 -2.26 -14.44
C GLU A 120 -9.97 -3.44 -15.41
N VAL A 121 -11.11 -3.49 -16.13
CA VAL A 121 -11.36 -4.55 -17.11
C VAL A 121 -10.39 -4.53 -18.29
N ALA A 122 -9.67 -3.43 -18.50
CA ALA A 122 -8.59 -3.26 -19.48
C ALA A 122 -7.22 -3.08 -18.79
N GLY A 123 -7.03 -3.58 -17.57
CA GLY A 123 -5.78 -3.43 -16.82
C GLY A 123 -5.50 -1.99 -16.37
N PHE A 124 -6.55 -1.23 -16.06
CA PHE A 124 -6.51 0.18 -15.61
C PHE A 124 -5.96 1.18 -16.63
N GLY A 125 -6.01 0.88 -17.91
CA GLY A 125 -5.55 1.83 -18.93
C GLY A 125 -5.56 1.31 -20.35
N GLY A 126 -5.69 0.00 -20.54
CA GLY A 126 -5.57 -0.64 -21.85
C GLY A 126 -4.13 -0.95 -22.21
N GLY A 127 -3.94 -1.70 -23.31
CA GLY A 127 -2.63 -1.90 -23.95
C GLY A 127 -1.51 -2.48 -23.08
N GLY A 128 -1.83 -3.17 -21.98
CA GLY A 128 -0.82 -3.74 -21.08
C GLY A 128 -0.05 -2.71 -20.24
N TYR A 129 -0.59 -1.50 -20.06
CA TYR A 129 0.05 -0.36 -19.38
C TYR A 129 0.75 -0.69 -18.04
N HIS A 130 0.18 -1.57 -17.21
CA HIS A 130 0.78 -1.97 -15.94
C HIS A 130 1.66 -3.23 -15.98
N GLY A 131 1.63 -4.00 -17.06
CA GLY A 131 2.35 -5.26 -17.16
C GLY A 131 2.19 -6.14 -15.91
N TYR A 132 3.32 -6.46 -15.27
CA TYR A 132 3.36 -7.31 -14.06
C TYR A 132 3.10 -6.54 -12.76
N ASN A 133 3.48 -5.26 -12.67
CA ASN A 133 3.38 -4.45 -11.44
C ASN A 133 2.88 -3.04 -11.75
N ALA A 134 1.93 -2.56 -10.96
CA ALA A 134 1.42 -1.19 -11.07
C ALA A 134 2.15 -0.23 -10.12
N LEU A 135 2.27 1.03 -10.54
CA LEU A 135 2.78 2.11 -9.71
C LEU A 135 1.68 2.70 -8.84
N GLU A 136 2.02 3.12 -7.62
CA GLU A 136 1.06 3.75 -6.73
C GLU A 136 0.44 5.01 -7.38
N GLY A 137 -0.88 5.19 -7.21
CA GLY A 137 -1.61 6.37 -7.72
C GLY A 137 -2.04 6.31 -9.19
N THR A 138 -1.63 5.30 -9.96
CA THR A 138 -1.89 5.26 -11.42
C THR A 138 -3.26 4.71 -11.81
N PHE A 139 -3.92 3.95 -10.94
CA PHE A 139 -5.18 3.27 -11.23
C PHE A 139 -6.34 4.22 -11.57
N LEU A 140 -6.61 5.22 -10.72
CA LEU A 140 -7.76 6.11 -10.89
C LEU A 140 -7.62 6.94 -12.17
N GLY A 141 -6.44 7.53 -12.39
CA GLY A 141 -6.16 8.29 -13.61
C GLY A 141 -6.33 7.42 -14.85
N GLY A 142 -5.77 6.21 -14.82
CA GLY A 142 -5.89 5.25 -15.90
C GLY A 142 -7.34 4.89 -16.25
N CYS A 143 -8.21 4.66 -15.25
CA CYS A 143 -9.66 4.49 -15.48
C CYS A 143 -10.31 5.71 -16.13
N LEU A 144 -10.04 6.91 -15.62
CA LEU A 144 -10.68 8.13 -16.11
C LEU A 144 -10.26 8.46 -17.55
N PHE A 145 -8.97 8.36 -17.86
CA PHE A 145 -8.45 8.71 -19.19
C PHE A 145 -8.79 7.67 -20.25
N SER A 146 -8.66 6.38 -19.94
CA SER A 146 -9.08 5.31 -20.87
C SER A 146 -10.59 5.36 -21.13
N GLY A 147 -11.41 5.57 -20.09
CA GLY A 147 -12.86 5.70 -20.23
C GLY A 147 -13.25 6.91 -21.08
N ARG A 148 -12.59 8.05 -20.87
CA ARG A 148 -12.78 9.25 -21.69
C ARG A 148 -12.40 9.01 -23.15
N ASN A 149 -11.31 8.30 -23.43
CA ASN A 149 -10.87 8.06 -24.80
C ASN A 149 -11.80 7.08 -25.52
N ALA A 150 -12.12 5.95 -24.88
CA ALA A 150 -13.07 4.95 -25.38
C ALA A 150 -14.43 5.57 -25.71
N GLY A 151 -14.98 6.39 -24.79
CA GLY A 151 -16.26 7.06 -25.01
C GLY A 151 -16.25 8.05 -26.18
N ARG A 152 -15.15 8.79 -26.38
CA ARG A 152 -15.01 9.71 -27.52
C ARG A 152 -14.90 8.99 -28.84
N HIS A 153 -14.08 7.93 -28.90
CA HIS A 153 -13.93 7.14 -30.12
C HIS A 153 -15.24 6.44 -30.47
N ALA A 154 -15.91 5.83 -29.49
CA ALA A 154 -17.22 5.21 -29.69
C ALA A 154 -18.24 6.20 -30.24
N ALA A 155 -18.34 7.41 -29.66
CA ALA A 155 -19.29 8.44 -30.12
C ALA A 155 -18.99 8.96 -31.54
N ALA A 156 -17.71 9.05 -31.93
CA ALA A 156 -17.30 9.48 -33.27
C ALA A 156 -17.45 8.37 -34.34
N SER A 157 -17.66 7.13 -33.92
CA SER A 157 -17.80 5.96 -34.80
C SER A 157 -19.26 5.53 -35.02
N LEU A 158 -20.22 6.26 -34.43
CA LEU A 158 -21.66 6.13 -34.67
C LEU A 158 -22.08 6.90 -35.92
#